data_AF-A0A9D7M2E5-F1
#
_entry.id   AF-A0A9D7M2E5-F1
#
_cell.length_a   1.000
_cell.length_b   1.000
_cell.length_c   1.000
_cell.angle_alpha   90.00
_cell.angle_beta   90.00
_cell.angle_gamma   90.00
#
_symmetry.space_group_name_H-M   'P 1'
#
loop_
_entity.id
_entity.type
_entity.pdbx_description
1 polymer ?
#
loop_
_entity_poly.entity_id
_entity_poly.type
_entity_poly.pdbx_seq_one_letter_code
_entity_poly.pdbx_strand_id
1 'polypeptide(L)'
;MATKSKMKLYTMDQVKDEFIGKRGSDKREKYEQELQLELLGDIIKQVRLERNLTQEQLGKLIGVQKAQISKLENNTTNVTMETILRVFTALKAKISFHVELKIKESISPRKATTENRADDPTRNGQGALLSGLLRIPKHPPAGGGTRQTLQCD
;
A
#
# COMPACT_ATOMS: atom_id res chain seq x y z
N MET A 1 -46.84 36.37 14.86
CA MET A 1 -46.39 35.70 13.63
C MET A 1 -45.13 34.89 13.96
N ALA A 2 -45.20 33.57 13.99
CA ALA A 2 -44.03 32.72 14.23
C ALA A 2 -43.38 32.38 12.89
N THR A 3 -42.16 32.86 12.66
CA THR A 3 -41.37 32.53 11.48
C THR A 3 -40.83 31.11 11.62
N LYS A 4 -41.36 30.19 10.81
CA LYS A 4 -40.91 28.79 10.76
C LYS A 4 -39.53 28.75 10.10
N SER A 5 -38.47 28.82 10.89
CA SER A 5 -37.09 28.64 10.42
C SER A 5 -36.92 27.24 9.83
N LYS A 6 -36.50 27.18 8.56
CA LYS A 6 -36.32 25.95 7.80
C LYS A 6 -34.91 25.43 8.07
N MET A 7 -34.75 24.62 9.11
CA MET A 7 -33.49 23.93 9.42
C MET A 7 -33.18 22.93 8.29
N LYS A 8 -32.00 23.04 7.69
CA LYS A 8 -31.50 22.07 6.71
C LYS A 8 -30.84 20.91 7.45
N LEU A 9 -31.25 19.69 7.14
CA LEU A 9 -30.63 18.47 7.64
C LEU A 9 -29.53 18.05 6.67
N TYR A 10 -28.35 17.78 7.20
CA TYR A 10 -27.20 17.27 6.45
C TYR A 10 -26.79 15.92 7.00
N THR A 11 -26.40 15.03 6.10
CA THR A 11 -25.78 13.76 6.47
C THR A 11 -24.32 13.98 6.84
N MET A 12 -23.74 13.08 7.66
CA MET A 12 -22.33 13.17 8.03
C MET A 12 -21.40 13.13 6.82
N ASP A 13 -21.76 12.38 5.76
CA ASP A 13 -20.98 12.36 4.52
C ASP A 13 -21.03 13.71 3.78
N GLN A 14 -22.19 14.37 3.71
CA GLN A 14 -22.32 15.69 3.08
C GLN A 14 -21.50 16.76 3.81
N VAL A 15 -21.49 16.73 5.13
CA VAL A 15 -20.64 17.64 5.93
C VAL A 15 -19.16 17.36 5.65
N LYS A 16 -18.74 16.09 5.64
CA LYS A 16 -17.33 15.74 5.33
C LYS A 16 -16.91 16.17 3.93
N ASP A 17 -17.80 15.99 2.95
CA ASP A 17 -17.56 16.44 1.57
C ASP A 17 -17.32 17.94 1.49
N GLU A 18 -18.08 18.74 2.25
CA GLU A 18 -18.00 20.21 2.27
C GLU A 18 -16.73 20.72 2.97
N PHE A 19 -16.38 20.18 4.15
CA PHE A 19 -15.27 20.71 4.96
C PHE A 19 -13.90 20.08 4.66
N ILE A 20 -13.89 18.80 4.28
CA ILE A 20 -12.67 18.00 4.15
C ILE A 20 -12.38 17.71 2.67
N GLY A 21 -13.44 17.46 1.89
CA GLY A 21 -13.38 17.15 0.47
C GLY A 21 -14.07 15.83 0.15
N LYS A 22 -14.25 15.55 -1.14
CA LYS A 22 -14.85 14.29 -1.59
C LYS A 22 -13.96 13.08 -1.26
N ARG A 23 -14.56 11.91 -1.12
CA ARG A 23 -13.83 10.64 -0.98
C ARG A 23 -12.83 10.46 -2.13
N GLY A 24 -11.63 9.97 -1.81
CA GLY A 24 -10.53 9.81 -2.77
C GLY A 24 -9.71 11.08 -3.04
N SER A 25 -10.03 12.22 -2.41
CA SER A 25 -9.10 13.36 -2.41
C SER A 25 -7.98 13.13 -1.41
N ASP A 26 -6.75 13.54 -1.75
CA ASP A 26 -5.57 13.39 -0.88
C ASP A 26 -5.80 14.02 0.51
N LYS A 27 -6.47 15.18 0.56
CA LYS A 27 -6.81 15.86 1.82
C LYS A 27 -7.72 15.00 2.70
N ARG A 28 -8.73 14.35 2.13
CA ARG A 28 -9.64 13.49 2.89
C ARG A 28 -8.99 12.16 3.26
N GLU A 29 -8.21 11.55 2.37
CA GLU A 29 -7.51 10.31 2.70
C GLU A 29 -6.52 10.52 3.86
N LYS A 30 -5.76 11.62 3.85
CA LYS A 30 -4.84 11.95 4.95
C LYS A 30 -5.58 12.17 6.26
N TYR A 31 -6.69 12.92 6.24
CA TYR A 31 -7.53 13.14 7.42
C TYR A 31 -8.09 11.81 7.98
N GLU A 32 -8.59 10.94 7.11
CA GLU A 32 -9.14 9.64 7.54
C GLU A 32 -8.04 8.72 8.09
N GLN A 33 -6.83 8.74 7.52
CA GLN A 33 -5.68 7.99 8.03
C GLN A 33 -5.23 8.50 9.41
N GLU A 34 -5.14 9.82 9.60
CA GLU A 34 -4.81 10.43 10.89
C GLU A 34 -5.85 10.05 11.95
N LEU A 35 -7.14 10.09 11.60
CA LEU A 35 -8.23 9.68 12.49
C LEU A 35 -8.17 8.19 12.86
N GLN A 36 -7.79 7.32 11.93
CA GLN A 36 -7.60 5.89 12.20
C GLN A 36 -6.47 5.63 13.21
N LEU A 37 -5.39 6.42 13.16
CA LEU A 37 -4.30 6.32 14.14
C LEU A 37 -4.73 6.80 15.51
N GLU A 38 -5.53 7.86 15.61
CA GLU A 38 -6.08 8.32 16.90
C GLU A 38 -6.96 7.24 17.54
N LEU A 39 -7.81 6.58 16.74
CA LEU A 39 -8.68 5.50 17.21
C LEU A 39 -7.92 4.34 17.88
N LEU A 40 -6.67 4.08 17.47
CA LEU A 40 -5.85 3.05 18.09
C LEU A 40 -5.60 3.31 19.58
N GLY A 41 -5.36 4.58 19.96
CA GLY A 41 -5.15 4.96 21.36
C GLY A 41 -6.41 4.70 22.21
N ASP A 42 -7.57 5.01 21.65
CA ASP A 42 -8.87 4.74 22.28
C ASP A 42 -9.15 3.26 22.43
N ILE A 43 -8.85 2.44 21.42
CA ILE A 43 -9.00 0.97 21.51
C ILE A 43 -8.12 0.42 22.63
N ILE A 44 -6.85 0.85 22.72
CA ILE A 44 -5.94 0.42 23.80
C ILE A 44 -6.52 0.78 25.18
N LYS A 45 -7.03 2.00 25.32
CA LYS A 45 -7.67 2.47 26.56
C LYS A 45 -8.91 1.64 26.91
N GLN A 46 -9.77 1.36 25.94
CA GLN A 46 -10.97 0.54 26.13
C GLN A 46 -10.62 -0.86 26.61
N VAL A 47 -9.74 -1.57 25.90
CA VAL A 47 -9.31 -2.92 26.27
C VAL A 47 -8.61 -2.93 27.63
N ARG A 48 -7.81 -1.90 27.96
CA ARG A 48 -7.21 -1.76 29.30
C ARG A 48 -8.27 -1.68 30.39
N LEU A 49 -9.31 -0.87 30.18
CA LEU A 49 -10.41 -0.70 31.14
C LEU A 49 -11.26 -1.96 31.28
N GLU A 50 -11.53 -2.69 30.18
CA GLU A 50 -12.20 -3.99 30.23
C GLU A 50 -11.42 -5.03 31.06
N ARG A 51 -10.09 -4.90 31.09
CA ARG A 51 -9.21 -5.73 31.94
C ARG A 51 -9.00 -5.17 33.34
N ASN A 52 -9.68 -4.08 33.71
CA ASN A 52 -9.60 -3.42 35.01
C ASN A 52 -8.18 -3.01 35.42
N LEU A 53 -7.35 -2.60 34.45
CA LEU A 53 -5.98 -2.17 34.70
C LEU A 53 -5.87 -0.65 34.73
N THR A 54 -5.05 -0.11 35.64
CA THR A 54 -4.60 1.29 35.57
C THR A 54 -3.50 1.43 34.53
N GLN A 55 -3.24 2.67 34.07
CA GLN A 55 -2.11 2.95 33.18
C GLN A 55 -0.76 2.53 33.80
N GLU A 56 -0.61 2.67 35.12
CA GLU A 56 0.61 2.26 35.82
C GLU A 56 0.76 0.75 35.88
N GLN A 57 -0.33 0.02 36.11
CA GLN A 57 -0.33 -1.44 36.10
C GLN A 57 0.00 -1.98 34.70
N LEU A 58 -0.62 -1.43 33.64
CA LEU A 58 -0.27 -1.79 32.27
C LEU A 58 1.20 -1.46 31.97
N GLY A 59 1.68 -0.30 32.42
CA GLY A 59 3.08 0.09 32.30
C GLY A 59 4.02 -0.94 32.93
N LYS A 60 3.73 -1.38 34.16
CA LYS A 60 4.49 -2.43 34.85
C LYS A 60 4.48 -3.75 34.09
N LEU A 61 3.33 -4.15 33.52
CA LEU A 61 3.20 -5.39 32.75
C LEU A 61 4.07 -5.41 31.49
N ILE A 62 4.17 -4.27 30.79
CA ILE A 62 4.98 -4.18 29.57
C ILE A 62 6.38 -3.63 29.81
N GLY A 63 6.74 -3.27 31.04
CA GLY A 63 8.07 -2.74 31.39
C GLY A 63 8.31 -1.30 30.93
N VAL A 64 7.29 -0.44 30.97
CA VAL A 64 7.38 0.99 30.62
C VAL A 64 6.80 1.87 31.71
N GLN A 65 7.13 3.16 31.67
CA GLN A 65 6.58 4.13 32.61
C GLN A 65 5.11 4.47 32.30
N LYS A 66 4.33 4.81 33.34
CA LYS A 66 2.94 5.29 33.20
C LYS A 66 2.80 6.40 32.14
N ALA A 67 3.77 7.31 32.06
CA ALA A 67 3.79 8.39 31.09
C ALA A 67 3.77 7.90 29.64
N GLN A 68 4.45 6.79 29.34
CA GLN A 68 4.46 6.18 28.01
C GLN A 68 3.10 5.56 27.67
N ILE A 69 2.41 4.96 28.64
CA ILE A 69 1.04 4.47 28.45
C ILE A 69 0.07 5.63 28.22
N SER A 70 0.19 6.71 29.00
CA SER A 70 -0.63 7.91 28.81
C SER A 70 -0.41 8.54 27.43
N LYS A 71 0.84 8.62 26.97
CA LYS A 71 1.16 9.09 25.63
C LYS A 71 0.56 8.17 24.57
N LEU A 72 0.68 6.86 24.73
CA LEU A 72 0.11 5.88 23.80
C LEU A 72 -1.41 5.99 23.69
N GLU A 73 -2.12 6.20 24.80
CA GLU A 73 -3.59 6.32 24.80
C GLU A 73 -4.10 7.67 24.25
N ASN A 74 -3.32 8.75 24.40
CA ASN A 74 -3.77 10.10 24.03
C ASN A 74 -3.10 10.66 22.76
N ASN A 75 -1.99 10.09 22.30
CA ASN A 75 -1.24 10.55 21.13
C ASN A 75 -0.36 9.44 20.51
N THR A 76 -0.86 8.82 19.44
CA THR A 76 -0.26 7.65 18.77
C THR A 76 0.72 7.99 17.64
N THR A 77 1.01 9.27 17.38
CA THR A 77 1.79 9.72 16.20
C THR A 77 3.16 9.07 16.01
N ASN A 78 3.80 8.57 17.08
CA ASN A 78 5.16 8.01 17.03
C ASN A 78 5.26 6.66 17.73
N VAL A 79 4.27 5.80 17.56
CA VAL A 79 4.23 4.47 18.18
C VAL A 79 4.75 3.42 17.20
N THR A 80 5.66 2.57 17.65
CA THR A 80 6.17 1.45 16.85
C THR A 80 5.21 0.26 16.90
N MET A 81 5.17 -0.53 15.83
CA MET A 81 4.39 -1.78 15.78
C MET A 81 4.76 -2.75 16.91
N GLU A 82 6.04 -2.82 17.26
CA GLU A 82 6.51 -3.63 18.39
C GLU A 82 5.82 -3.24 19.71
N THR A 83 5.69 -1.93 19.98
CA THR A 83 5.04 -1.42 21.18
C THR A 83 3.56 -1.82 21.21
N ILE A 84 2.88 -1.70 20.07
CA ILE A 84 1.47 -2.08 19.91
C ILE A 84 1.30 -3.59 20.20
N LEU A 85 2.14 -4.44 19.60
CA LEU A 85 2.11 -5.88 19.82
C LEU A 85 2.34 -6.23 21.30
N ARG A 86 3.31 -5.60 21.97
CA ARG A 86 3.58 -5.84 23.40
C ARG A 86 2.39 -5.47 24.28
N VAL A 87 1.74 -4.34 24.00
CA VAL A 87 0.55 -3.86 24.73
C VAL A 87 -0.60 -4.86 24.61
N PHE A 88 -0.96 -5.24 23.39
CA PHE A 88 -2.06 -6.19 23.19
C PHE A 88 -1.72 -7.60 23.67
N THR A 89 -0.43 -8.00 23.65
CA THR A 89 0.03 -9.26 24.26
C THR A 89 -0.16 -9.25 25.78
N ALA A 90 0.24 -8.16 26.46
CA ALA A 90 0.02 -8.01 27.91
C ALA A 90 -1.47 -7.93 28.26
N LEU A 91 -2.27 -7.33 27.38
CA LEU A 91 -3.72 -7.32 27.48
C LEU A 91 -4.36 -8.64 27.00
N LYS A 92 -3.61 -9.70 26.68
CA LYS A 92 -4.12 -10.99 26.15
C LYS A 92 -5.21 -10.81 25.08
N ALA A 93 -4.97 -9.91 24.13
CA ALA A 93 -5.86 -9.63 23.01
C ALA A 93 -5.24 -10.21 21.73
N LYS A 94 -6.08 -10.79 20.88
CA LYS A 94 -5.64 -11.30 19.58
C LYS A 94 -5.69 -10.17 18.55
N ILE A 95 -4.57 -9.93 17.88
CA ILE A 95 -4.51 -9.00 16.75
C ILE A 95 -4.57 -9.79 15.44
N SER A 96 -5.32 -9.29 14.46
CA SER A 96 -5.31 -9.77 13.08
C SER A 96 -5.04 -8.60 12.16
N PHE A 97 -4.08 -8.74 11.26
CA PHE A 97 -3.75 -7.72 10.26
C PHE A 97 -4.36 -8.10 8.93
N HIS A 98 -5.08 -7.16 8.33
CA HIS A 98 -5.59 -7.28 6.96
C HIS A 98 -4.85 -6.26 6.12
N VAL A 99 -4.18 -6.72 5.06
CA VAL A 99 -3.38 -5.88 4.17
C VAL A 99 -3.96 -6.00 2.76
N GLU A 100 -4.39 -4.86 2.21
CA GLU A 100 -4.90 -4.77 0.85
C GLU A 100 -3.88 -4.04 -0.04
N LEU A 101 -3.51 -4.66 -1.15
CA LEU A 101 -2.64 -4.04 -2.15
C LEU A 101 -3.49 -3.20 -3.11
N LYS A 102 -3.29 -1.89 -3.11
CA LYS A 102 -3.82 -1.02 -4.16
C LYS A 102 -2.94 -1.16 -5.40
N ILE A 103 -3.37 -1.93 -6.41
CA ILE A 103 -2.71 -1.95 -7.71
C ILE A 103 -2.99 -0.58 -8.37
N LYS A 104 -1.95 0.24 -8.55
CA LYS A 104 -2.05 1.40 -9.44
C LYS A 104 -2.03 0.86 -10.86
N GLU A 105 -3.14 0.96 -11.58
CA GLU A 105 -3.17 0.69 -13.02
C GLU A 105 -2.23 1.68 -13.73
N SER A 106 -0.99 1.27 -13.98
CA SER A 106 -0.15 1.86 -15.00
C SER A 106 -0.33 1.05 -16.28
N ILE A 107 -1.02 1.64 -17.26
CA ILE A 107 -0.78 1.62 -18.71
C ILE A 107 -2.08 2.14 -19.37
N SER A 108 -2.07 3.41 -19.79
CA SER A 108 -2.97 3.84 -20.85
C SER A 108 -2.56 3.11 -22.14
N PRO A 109 -3.50 2.54 -22.93
CA PRO A 109 -3.17 2.00 -24.24
C PRO A 109 -2.59 3.14 -25.08
N ARG A 110 -1.36 2.99 -25.57
CA ARG A 110 -0.84 3.85 -26.63
C ARG A 110 -1.89 3.84 -27.76
N LYS A 111 -2.47 5.01 -28.06
CA LYS A 111 -3.25 5.18 -29.29
C LYS A 111 -2.36 4.76 -30.44
N ALA A 112 -2.73 3.71 -31.16
CA ALA A 112 -2.13 3.41 -32.44
C ALA A 112 -2.39 4.62 -33.35
N THR A 113 -1.36 5.39 -33.65
CA THR A 113 -1.36 6.28 -34.81
C THR A 113 -1.47 5.38 -36.03
N THR A 114 -2.67 5.27 -36.59
CA THR A 114 -2.84 4.90 -37.99
C THR A 114 -2.19 6.01 -38.81
N GLU A 115 -0.90 5.86 -39.11
CA GLU A 115 -0.29 6.57 -40.22
C GLU A 115 -1.00 6.09 -41.49
N ASN A 116 -1.73 7.02 -42.09
CA ASN A 116 -2.15 6.96 -43.48
C ASN A 116 -0.90 6.79 -44.34
N ARG A 117 -0.54 5.54 -44.68
CA ARG A 117 0.27 5.28 -45.87
C ARG A 117 -0.67 5.29 -47.06
N ALA A 118 -0.70 6.45 -47.71
CA ALA A 118 -1.24 6.64 -49.04
C ALA A 118 -0.53 5.71 -50.05
N ASP A 119 -1.25 5.40 -51.10
CA ASP A 119 -0.86 4.63 -52.28
C ASP A 119 0.47 5.12 -52.89
N ASP A 120 1.40 4.19 -53.18
CA ASP A 120 2.49 4.43 -54.14
C ASP A 120 2.47 3.32 -55.22
N PRO A 121 2.00 3.61 -56.45
CA PRO A 121 1.94 2.66 -57.54
C PRO A 121 3.11 2.90 -58.50
N THR A 122 4.25 2.25 -58.29
CA THR A 122 5.21 2.09 -59.41
C THR A 122 5.85 0.71 -59.41
N ARG A 123 5.33 -0.14 -60.30
CA ARG A 123 5.80 -1.50 -60.61
C ARG A 123 6.46 -1.48 -61.98
N ASN A 124 7.78 -1.31 -62.05
CA ASN A 124 8.54 -1.53 -63.30
C ASN A 124 9.80 -2.36 -62.98
N GLY A 125 9.87 -3.56 -63.55
CA GLY A 125 10.88 -4.57 -63.26
C GLY A 125 12.12 -4.55 -64.17
N GLN A 126 13.16 -5.23 -63.68
CA GLN A 126 14.33 -5.85 -64.31
C GLN A 126 15.11 -6.42 -63.10
N GLY A 127 15.42 -7.70 -62.89
CA GLY A 127 15.81 -8.76 -63.80
C GLY A 127 17.26 -9.15 -63.46
N ALA A 128 17.48 -10.19 -62.62
CA ALA A 128 18.70 -11.01 -62.48
C ALA A 128 18.79 -11.60 -61.05
N LEU A 129 19.35 -12.78 -60.74
CA LEU A 129 19.65 -14.03 -61.41
C LEU A 129 19.89 -15.05 -60.26
N LEU A 130 19.80 -16.32 -60.60
CA LEU A 130 19.72 -17.51 -59.74
C LEU A 130 21.03 -17.86 -58.99
N SER A 131 20.88 -18.74 -57.97
CA SER A 131 21.88 -19.56 -57.25
C SER A 131 22.50 -18.94 -55.97
N GLY A 132 22.62 -19.61 -54.82
CA GLY A 132 22.34 -20.99 -54.45
C GLY A 132 22.77 -21.26 -53.00
N LEU A 133 22.42 -22.46 -52.52
CA LEU A 133 22.92 -23.19 -51.35
C LEU A 133 22.37 -22.88 -49.93
N LEU A 134 21.43 -23.75 -49.57
CA LEU A 134 21.04 -24.24 -48.26
C LEU A 134 22.23 -24.59 -47.33
N ARG A 135 22.17 -24.21 -46.04
CA ARG A 135 22.62 -25.03 -44.88
C ARG A 135 22.23 -24.40 -43.53
N ILE A 136 21.44 -25.13 -42.75
CA ILE A 136 21.24 -25.03 -41.29
C ILE A 136 21.79 -26.37 -40.70
N PRO A 137 22.05 -26.56 -39.39
CA PRO A 137 22.88 -25.85 -38.40
C PRO A 137 24.00 -26.79 -37.84
N LYS A 138 24.85 -26.34 -36.91
CA LYS A 138 25.47 -27.25 -35.92
C LYS A 138 25.54 -26.64 -34.51
N HIS A 139 25.16 -27.47 -33.55
CA HIS A 139 25.14 -27.30 -32.09
C HIS A 139 26.47 -26.81 -31.47
N PRO A 140 26.43 -26.23 -30.26
CA PRO A 140 27.62 -25.97 -29.47
C PRO A 140 28.16 -27.27 -28.84
N PRO A 141 29.49 -27.46 -28.76
CA PRO A 141 30.07 -28.61 -28.07
C PRO A 141 30.03 -28.45 -26.54
N ALA A 142 29.63 -29.52 -25.88
CA ALA A 142 29.87 -29.77 -24.47
C ALA A 142 31.26 -30.39 -24.25
N GLY A 143 31.92 -30.02 -23.16
CA GLY A 143 32.87 -30.88 -22.44
C GLY A 143 34.34 -30.46 -22.44
N GLY A 144 34.89 -30.30 -21.23
CA GLY A 144 36.34 -30.24 -20.99
C GLY A 144 36.67 -29.64 -19.62
N GLY A 145 36.59 -30.43 -18.56
CA GLY A 145 36.88 -30.01 -17.19
C GLY A 145 38.37 -30.00 -16.84
N THR A 146 38.72 -29.31 -15.74
CA THR A 146 39.82 -29.71 -14.86
C THR A 146 39.53 -29.23 -13.43
N ARG A 147 39.69 -30.15 -12.47
CA ARG A 147 39.62 -29.94 -11.02
C ARG A 147 40.89 -29.24 -10.51
N GLN A 148 40.76 -28.41 -9.48
CA GLN A 148 41.67 -28.18 -8.33
C GLN A 148 41.16 -26.90 -7.63
N THR A 149 41.13 -26.69 -6.31
CA THR A 149 41.30 -27.48 -5.07
C THR A 149 40.69 -26.59 -3.98
N LEU A 150 40.16 -27.22 -2.93
CA LEU A 150 39.75 -26.56 -1.69
C LEU A 150 40.94 -25.85 -1.04
N GLN A 151 40.72 -24.67 -0.46
CA GLN A 151 41.32 -24.31 0.83
C GLN A 151 40.45 -23.23 1.47
N CYS A 152 39.80 -23.58 2.57
CA CYS A 152 39.26 -22.65 3.55
C CYS A 152 40.34 -22.46 4.61
N ASP A 153 40.57 -21.21 5.01
CA ASP A 153 41.08 -20.82 6.32
C ASP A 153 40.11 -19.79 6.91
#